data_AF-A0A8X6KII5-F1
#
_entry.id   AF-A0A8X6KII5-F1
#
_cell.length_a   1.000
_cell.length_b   1.000
_cell.length_c   1.000
_cell.angle_alpha   90.00
_cell.angle_beta   90.00
_cell.angle_gamma   90.00
#
_symmetry.space_group_name_H-M   'P 1'
#
loop_
_entity.id
_entity.type
_entity.pdbx_description
1 polymer ?
#
loop_
_entity_poly.entity_id
_entity_poly.type
_entity_poly.pdbx_seq_one_letter_code
_entity_poly.pdbx_strand_id
1 'polypeptide(L)'
;MAANKEPQSDVTSVLDASIAYGNSEEKANSIRTNDGTGKLISNETDVGELLPNGKDPHDPFCPKVQESMCFHAGDVRVNQHATLTSIQTLYMREHNRLASILKGLNPHWDEERLFQETRRINIAQIQCITYKEYLPYVIGPYLLEQFDLKVKDGPEGTLYNPRTRPGIVNEFSNAAFRLHSMVASNVGALQLLFQDLYSNPKLIWEGHMNQLMQGVCQVPSAKYDHWFVKDVTVELRKPPGGSHGSDLSSMDIQRGRNTGLAPYIYLVRFCSRNQLKITSFDDLAPLMSIENIELLKKNYKTLEDVDLYMGLQMENHLPEAEVGPTTACIIAKQFYLIKFGDRYYFEHEGQVPSFTP
;
A
#
# COMPACT_ATOMS: atom_id res chain seq x y z
N MET A 1 -12.35 -31.50 -13.84
CA MET A 1 -12.39 -30.31 -12.96
C MET A 1 -11.29 -29.39 -13.47
N ALA A 2 -11.63 -28.21 -14.01
CA ALA A 2 -10.61 -27.20 -14.25
C ALA A 2 -10.09 -26.76 -12.88
N ALA A 3 -8.78 -26.80 -12.66
CA ALA A 3 -8.21 -26.25 -11.45
C ALA A 3 -8.54 -24.76 -11.40
N ASN A 4 -9.08 -24.28 -10.27
CA ASN A 4 -9.23 -22.85 -10.06
C ASN A 4 -7.84 -22.21 -10.14
N LYS A 5 -7.70 -21.21 -11.01
CA LYS A 5 -6.43 -20.50 -11.17
C LYS A 5 -6.27 -19.54 -10.00
N GLU A 6 -5.41 -19.89 -9.05
CA GLU A 6 -5.08 -19.04 -7.90
C GLU A 6 -3.93 -18.08 -8.25
N PRO A 7 -4.11 -16.75 -8.11
CA PRO A 7 -3.01 -15.80 -8.22
C PRO A 7 -1.93 -16.04 -7.16
N GLN A 8 -0.67 -15.81 -7.52
CA GLN A 8 0.46 -15.86 -6.59
C GLN A 8 0.85 -14.45 -6.14
N SER A 9 1.32 -14.32 -4.90
CA SER A 9 1.94 -13.10 -4.38
C SER A 9 3.44 -13.29 -4.38
N ASP A 10 4.15 -12.37 -5.03
CA ASP A 10 5.61 -12.36 -5.05
C ASP A 10 6.21 -11.58 -3.87
N VAL A 11 5.43 -11.23 -2.85
CA VAL A 11 5.91 -10.49 -1.66
C VAL A 11 5.37 -11.11 -0.38
N THR A 12 6.05 -10.84 0.74
CA THR A 12 5.58 -11.19 2.07
C THR A 12 4.25 -10.50 2.36
N SER A 13 3.35 -11.19 3.06
CA SER A 13 1.98 -10.72 3.29
C SER A 13 1.82 -9.80 4.49
N VAL A 14 2.74 -9.91 5.45
CA VAL A 14 2.74 -9.12 6.69
C VAL A 14 3.38 -7.75 6.45
N LEU A 15 3.11 -6.79 7.34
CA LEU A 15 3.76 -5.47 7.30
C LEU A 15 5.18 -5.55 7.89
N ASP A 16 6.13 -6.05 7.11
CA ASP A 16 7.52 -6.31 7.51
C ASP A 16 8.54 -5.39 6.81
N ALA A 17 8.04 -4.29 6.24
CA ALA A 17 8.84 -3.33 5.49
C ALA A 17 9.64 -3.96 4.33
N SER A 18 9.14 -5.03 3.71
CA SER A 18 9.74 -5.65 2.51
C SER A 18 9.91 -4.66 1.34
N ILE A 19 9.20 -3.53 1.33
CA ILE A 19 9.46 -2.41 0.41
C ILE A 19 10.89 -1.86 0.52
N ALA A 20 11.48 -1.88 1.72
CA ALA A 20 12.85 -1.46 1.98
C ALA A 20 13.80 -2.67 1.99
N TYR A 21 13.38 -3.79 2.58
CA TYR A 21 14.28 -4.91 2.88
C TYR A 21 14.26 -6.07 1.87
N GLY A 22 13.31 -6.05 0.92
CA GLY A 22 13.05 -7.19 0.05
C GLY A 22 12.30 -8.33 0.75
N ASN A 23 12.02 -9.36 -0.03
CA ASN A 23 11.21 -10.52 0.30
C ASN A 23 12.02 -11.84 0.34
N SER A 24 13.33 -11.78 0.10
CA SER A 24 14.24 -12.91 0.11
C SER A 24 15.54 -12.55 0.82
N GLU A 25 16.25 -13.55 1.34
CA GLU A 25 17.54 -13.34 1.98
C GLU A 25 18.58 -12.79 1.00
N GLU A 26 18.56 -13.25 -0.25
CA GLU A 26 19.38 -12.70 -1.34
C GLU A 26 19.11 -11.22 -1.56
N LYS A 27 17.83 -10.81 -1.68
CA LYS A 27 17.48 -9.40 -1.87
C LYS A 27 17.86 -8.56 -0.66
N ALA A 28 17.60 -9.04 0.55
CA ALA A 28 17.96 -8.36 1.79
C ALA A 28 19.48 -8.19 1.93
N ASN A 29 20.28 -9.16 1.50
CA ASN A 29 21.74 -9.04 1.50
C ASN A 29 22.25 -8.09 0.41
N SER A 30 21.59 -8.03 -0.74
CA SER A 30 22.00 -7.17 -1.87
C SER A 30 21.87 -5.67 -1.60
N ILE A 31 21.06 -5.28 -0.62
CA ILE A 31 20.79 -3.87 -0.28
C ILE A 31 21.58 -3.39 0.95
N ARG A 32 22.42 -4.24 1.56
CA ARG A 32 23.21 -3.92 2.76
C ARG A 32 24.61 -3.45 2.40
N THR A 33 25.16 -2.51 3.18
CA THR A 33 26.54 -2.04 2.98
C THR A 33 27.58 -3.13 3.26
N ASN A 34 27.29 -4.01 4.22
CA ASN A 34 28.17 -5.10 4.66
C ASN A 34 29.57 -4.62 5.09
N ASP A 35 29.62 -3.46 5.76
CA ASP A 35 30.83 -2.77 6.22
C ASP A 35 30.95 -2.70 7.76
N GLY A 36 30.15 -3.48 8.49
CA GLY A 36 30.12 -3.48 9.95
C GLY A 36 29.19 -2.42 10.56
N THR A 37 28.57 -1.54 9.78
CA THR A 37 27.67 -0.49 10.28
C THR A 37 26.23 -0.96 10.47
N GLY A 38 25.84 -2.06 9.82
CA GLY A 38 24.48 -2.56 9.77
C GLY A 38 23.54 -1.71 8.92
N LYS A 39 24.07 -0.82 8.07
CA LYS A 39 23.32 0.11 7.21
C LYS A 39 22.87 -0.53 5.89
N LEU A 40 21.89 0.12 5.27
CA LEU A 40 21.54 -0.08 3.87
C LEU A 40 22.46 0.72 2.96
N ILE A 41 22.72 0.21 1.76
CA ILE A 41 23.44 0.92 0.70
C ILE A 41 22.66 2.20 0.37
N SER A 42 23.39 3.30 0.26
CA SER A 42 22.88 4.60 -0.14
C SER A 42 23.92 5.38 -0.94
N ASN A 43 23.48 6.41 -1.64
CA ASN A 43 24.34 7.34 -2.36
C ASN A 43 24.34 8.69 -1.64
N GLU A 44 25.52 9.14 -1.19
CA GLU A 44 25.68 10.52 -0.71
C GLU A 44 25.79 11.46 -1.92
N THR A 45 24.95 12.49 -1.96
CA THR A 45 24.85 13.43 -3.07
C THR A 45 24.73 14.86 -2.58
N ASP A 46 24.87 15.84 -3.48
CA ASP A 46 24.67 17.26 -3.16
C ASP A 46 23.24 17.58 -2.70
N VAL A 47 22.28 16.70 -2.99
CA VAL A 47 20.86 16.83 -2.59
C VAL A 47 20.48 15.92 -1.41
N GLY A 48 21.49 15.31 -0.77
CA GLY A 48 21.36 14.42 0.39
C GLY A 48 21.46 12.93 0.06
N GLU A 49 21.28 12.10 1.08
CA GLU A 49 21.38 10.64 0.99
C GLU A 49 20.24 10.05 0.13
N LEU A 50 20.53 9.41 -0.99
CA LEU A 50 19.53 8.80 -1.87
C LEU A 50 19.62 7.27 -1.86
N LEU A 51 18.57 6.61 -2.34
CA LEU A 51 18.61 5.18 -2.64
C LEU A 51 19.74 4.87 -3.64
N PRO A 52 20.28 3.62 -3.62
CA PRO A 52 21.23 3.17 -4.62
C PRO A 52 20.59 3.22 -6.01
N ASN A 53 21.41 3.40 -7.05
CA ASN A 53 20.95 3.52 -8.42
C ASN A 53 21.57 2.48 -9.34
N GLY A 54 20.92 2.26 -10.48
CA GLY A 54 21.40 1.37 -11.53
C GLY A 54 20.26 0.63 -12.21
N LYS A 55 20.61 -0.37 -13.01
CA LYS A 55 19.64 -1.17 -13.74
C LYS A 55 19.14 -2.36 -12.90
N ASP A 56 17.83 -2.42 -12.64
CA ASP A 56 17.16 -3.65 -12.20
C ASP A 56 16.39 -4.24 -13.40
N PRO A 57 16.74 -5.44 -13.90
CA PRO A 57 16.00 -6.05 -15.01
C PRO A 57 14.55 -6.40 -14.66
N HIS A 58 14.20 -6.45 -13.38
CA HIS A 58 12.84 -6.77 -12.91
C HIS A 58 11.99 -5.52 -12.65
N ASP A 59 12.55 -4.31 -12.70
CA ASP A 59 11.80 -3.07 -12.54
C ASP A 59 11.06 -2.70 -13.84
N PRO A 60 9.72 -2.78 -13.88
CA PRO A 60 8.96 -2.48 -15.08
C PRO A 60 8.72 -0.98 -15.31
N PHE A 61 9.12 -0.13 -14.36
CA PHE A 61 8.92 1.32 -14.35
C PHE A 61 10.20 2.11 -14.58
N CYS A 62 11.37 1.47 -14.55
CA CYS A 62 12.62 2.12 -14.91
C CYS A 62 12.63 2.52 -16.40
N PRO A 63 12.73 3.82 -16.75
CA PRO A 63 12.80 4.26 -18.15
C PRO A 63 14.10 3.80 -18.83
N LYS A 64 13.98 3.10 -19.96
CA LYS A 64 15.13 2.57 -20.75
C LYS A 64 16.19 3.61 -21.13
N VAL A 65 15.80 4.87 -21.29
CA VAL A 65 16.72 5.96 -21.66
C VAL A 65 17.48 6.55 -20.46
N GLN A 66 17.06 6.24 -19.24
CA GLN A 66 17.63 6.76 -17.98
C GLN A 66 17.89 5.61 -16.99
N GLU A 67 18.24 4.42 -17.48
CA GLU A 67 18.43 3.22 -16.63
C GLU A 67 19.46 3.43 -15.52
N SER A 68 20.50 4.24 -15.77
CA SER A 68 21.51 4.55 -14.76
C SER A 68 20.99 5.45 -13.63
N MET A 69 19.87 6.15 -13.82
CA MET A 69 19.28 7.03 -12.80
C MET A 69 18.20 6.35 -11.97
N CYS A 70 17.69 5.19 -12.41
CA CYS A 70 16.68 4.44 -11.68
C CYS A 70 17.20 3.98 -10.33
N PHE A 71 16.32 4.02 -9.33
CA PHE A 71 16.64 3.63 -7.96
C PHE A 71 16.42 2.14 -7.73
N HIS A 72 17.14 1.58 -6.77
CA HIS A 72 17.00 0.22 -6.27
C HIS A 72 16.51 0.24 -4.84
N ALA A 73 15.56 -0.64 -4.54
CA ALA A 73 15.04 -0.84 -3.19
C ALA A 73 14.62 -2.30 -3.01
N GLY A 74 13.98 -2.61 -1.88
CA GLY A 74 13.42 -3.93 -1.60
C GLY A 74 12.30 -4.33 -2.57
N ASP A 75 11.44 -3.38 -2.96
CA ASP A 75 10.38 -3.58 -3.95
C ASP A 75 10.77 -3.03 -5.33
N VAL A 76 10.58 -3.85 -6.37
CA VAL A 76 10.95 -3.53 -7.76
C VAL A 76 10.17 -2.36 -8.36
N ARG A 77 9.13 -1.87 -7.69
CA ARG A 77 8.26 -0.80 -8.21
C ARG A 77 8.66 0.58 -7.70
N VAL A 78 9.83 0.71 -7.07
CA VAL A 78 10.34 1.96 -6.51
C VAL A 78 10.37 3.13 -7.49
N ASN A 79 10.55 2.88 -8.80
CA ASN A 79 10.54 3.91 -9.84
C ASN A 79 9.15 4.17 -10.47
N GLN A 80 8.06 3.66 -9.88
CA GLN A 80 6.71 3.87 -10.42
C GLN A 80 6.37 5.36 -10.52
N HIS A 81 6.59 6.13 -9.45
CA HIS A 81 6.49 7.58 -9.47
C HIS A 81 7.39 8.21 -8.38
N ALA A 82 7.82 9.45 -8.60
CA ALA A 82 8.82 10.11 -7.75
C ALA A 82 8.41 10.24 -6.26
N THR A 83 7.12 10.41 -5.96
CA THR A 83 6.63 10.43 -4.56
C THR A 83 6.83 9.08 -3.86
N LEU A 84 6.62 7.95 -4.54
CA LEU A 84 6.87 6.62 -3.97
C LEU A 84 8.37 6.44 -3.70
N THR A 85 9.21 6.82 -4.66
CA THR A 85 10.67 6.81 -4.49
C THR A 85 11.10 7.65 -3.28
N SER A 86 10.46 8.83 -3.09
CA SER A 86 10.74 9.71 -1.94
C SER A 86 10.43 9.03 -0.61
N ILE A 87 9.26 8.37 -0.50
CA ILE A 87 8.87 7.64 0.71
C ILE A 87 9.81 6.45 0.98
N GLN A 88 10.19 5.69 -0.05
CA GLN A 88 11.15 4.59 0.12
C GLN A 88 12.55 5.10 0.52
N THR A 89 12.99 6.23 -0.03
CA THR A 89 14.23 6.92 0.39
C THR A 89 14.15 7.32 1.86
N LEU A 90 13.00 7.83 2.33
CA LEU A 90 12.80 8.18 3.73
C LEU A 90 12.96 6.98 4.66
N TYR A 91 12.38 5.82 4.33
CA TYR A 91 12.53 4.62 5.16
C TYR A 91 13.95 4.04 5.16
N MET A 92 14.69 4.18 4.05
CA MET A 92 16.11 3.84 4.01
C MET A 92 16.93 4.78 4.90
N ARG A 93 16.70 6.10 4.82
CA ARG A 93 17.34 7.09 5.70
C ARG A 93 17.05 6.80 7.17
N GLU A 94 15.80 6.46 7.51
CA GLU A 94 15.43 6.12 8.88
C GLU A 94 16.15 4.87 9.38
N HIS A 95 16.30 3.84 8.54
CA HIS A 95 17.14 2.69 8.87
C HIS A 95 18.58 3.12 9.17
N ASN A 96 19.22 3.90 8.28
CA ASN A 96 20.62 4.30 8.45
C ASN A 96 20.83 5.22 9.67
N ARG A 97 19.84 6.05 10.01
CA ARG A 97 19.80 6.85 11.24
C ARG A 97 19.72 5.97 12.48
N LEU A 98 18.79 5.02 12.51
CA LEU A 98 18.61 4.07 13.62
C LEU A 98 19.83 3.18 13.83
N ALA A 99 20.43 2.65 12.76
CA ALA A 99 21.65 1.84 12.82
C ALA A 99 22.81 2.62 13.44
N SER A 100 22.97 3.89 13.06
CA SER A 100 24.01 4.78 13.63
C SER A 100 23.81 5.00 15.13
N ILE A 101 22.57 5.22 15.56
CA ILE A 101 22.22 5.37 16.99
C ILE A 101 22.50 4.07 17.75
N LEU A 102 22.04 2.92 17.23
CA LEU A 102 22.24 1.62 17.87
C LEU A 102 23.72 1.24 17.95
N LYS A 103 24.54 1.56 16.95
CA LYS A 103 25.99 1.35 17.00
C LYS A 103 26.66 2.20 18.09
N GLY A 104 26.22 3.45 18.25
CA GLY A 104 26.71 4.33 19.31
C GLY A 104 26.35 3.82 20.71
N LEU A 105 25.13 3.32 20.90
CA LEU A 105 24.64 2.76 22.17
C LEU A 105 25.24 1.38 22.46
N ASN A 106 25.45 0.57 21.43
CA ASN A 106 25.94 -0.80 21.54
C ASN A 106 27.17 -1.03 20.64
N PRO A 107 28.36 -0.47 20.98
CA PRO A 107 29.56 -0.62 20.16
C PRO A 107 29.97 -2.07 19.93
N HIS A 108 29.62 -2.95 20.88
CA HIS A 108 29.90 -4.38 20.90
C HIS A 108 29.00 -5.22 19.97
N TRP A 109 27.91 -4.66 19.43
CA TRP A 109 27.08 -5.39 18.46
C TRP A 109 27.81 -5.53 17.13
N ASP A 110 27.71 -6.74 16.58
CA ASP A 110 28.13 -7.04 15.22
C ASP A 110 27.13 -6.47 14.19
N GLU A 111 27.50 -6.56 12.93
CA GLU A 111 26.72 -6.01 11.83
C GLU A 111 25.33 -6.64 11.72
N GLU A 112 25.23 -7.96 11.87
CA GLU A 112 23.97 -8.67 11.72
C GLU A 112 23.00 -8.27 12.82
N ARG A 113 23.48 -8.18 14.06
CA ARG A 113 22.68 -7.70 15.19
C ARG A 113 22.20 -6.27 14.96
N LEU A 114 23.07 -5.38 14.48
CA LEU A 114 22.70 -3.99 14.16
C LEU A 114 21.62 -3.94 13.09
N PHE A 115 21.82 -4.65 11.98
CA PHE A 115 20.86 -4.68 10.88
C PHE A 115 19.49 -5.20 11.34
N GLN A 116 19.44 -6.34 12.04
CA GLN A 116 18.18 -6.96 12.45
C GLN A 116 17.43 -6.14 13.50
N GLU A 117 18.10 -5.58 14.50
CA GLU A 117 17.42 -4.73 15.49
C GLU A 117 16.99 -3.38 14.88
N THR A 118 17.78 -2.81 13.97
CA THR A 118 17.39 -1.62 13.21
C THR A 118 16.16 -1.90 12.34
N ARG A 119 16.19 -2.99 11.58
CA ARG A 119 15.07 -3.46 10.75
C ARG A 119 13.82 -3.63 11.59
N ARG A 120 13.92 -4.30 12.75
CA ARG A 120 12.81 -4.54 13.67
C ARG A 120 12.16 -3.25 14.17
N ILE A 121 12.95 -2.24 14.54
CA ILE A 121 12.43 -0.92 14.97
C ILE A 121 11.73 -0.19 13.81
N ASN A 122 12.35 -0.17 12.62
CA ASN A 122 11.77 0.51 11.46
C ASN A 122 10.46 -0.17 11.01
N ILE A 123 10.39 -1.52 11.07
CA ILE A 123 9.14 -2.27 10.88
C ILE A 123 8.07 -1.83 11.87
N ALA A 124 8.42 -1.73 13.17
CA ALA A 124 7.49 -1.31 14.20
C ALA A 124 6.97 0.12 13.98
N GLN A 125 7.80 1.04 13.49
CA GLN A 125 7.36 2.38 13.11
C GLN A 125 6.32 2.34 11.98
N ILE A 126 6.57 1.56 10.92
CA ILE A 126 5.61 1.39 9.81
C ILE A 126 4.30 0.78 10.30
N GLN A 127 4.37 -0.28 11.10
CA GLN A 127 3.19 -0.93 11.67
C GLN A 127 2.41 0.06 12.56
N CYS A 128 3.09 0.80 13.44
CA CYS A 128 2.46 1.78 14.31
C CYS A 128 1.75 2.88 13.51
N ILE A 129 2.43 3.53 12.55
CA ILE A 129 1.82 4.56 11.68
C ILE A 129 0.61 3.97 10.95
N THR A 130 0.74 2.75 10.42
CA THR A 130 -0.34 2.11 9.66
C THR A 130 -1.59 1.86 10.50
N TYR A 131 -1.45 1.28 11.70
CA TYR A 131 -2.61 0.95 12.56
C TYR A 131 -3.12 2.12 13.40
N LYS A 132 -2.24 3.05 13.78
CA LYS A 132 -2.56 4.18 14.66
C LYS A 132 -3.05 5.41 13.91
N GLU A 133 -2.55 5.66 12.70
CA GLU A 133 -2.81 6.92 11.98
C GLU A 133 -3.56 6.67 10.67
N TYR A 134 -3.07 5.75 9.84
CA TYR A 134 -3.65 5.54 8.50
C TYR A 134 -4.97 4.76 8.53
N LEU A 135 -4.99 3.57 9.14
CA LEU A 135 -6.15 2.70 9.13
C LEU A 135 -7.40 3.33 9.78
N PRO A 136 -7.31 4.06 10.91
CA PRO A 136 -8.48 4.74 11.48
C PRO A 136 -9.14 5.73 10.54
N TYR A 137 -8.34 6.46 9.77
CA TYR A 137 -8.83 7.41 8.79
C TYR A 137 -9.56 6.71 7.63
N VAL A 138 -9.02 5.58 7.16
CA VAL A 138 -9.59 4.86 6.01
C VAL A 138 -10.90 4.16 6.37
N ILE A 139 -10.94 3.34 7.41
CA ILE A 139 -12.09 2.43 7.69
C ILE A 139 -13.03 2.92 8.80
N GLY A 140 -12.69 4.00 9.47
CA GLY A 140 -13.47 4.60 10.55
C GLY A 140 -13.46 3.82 11.87
N PRO A 141 -14.00 4.43 12.94
CA PRO A 141 -13.87 3.93 14.31
C PRO A 141 -14.67 2.64 14.56
N TYR A 142 -15.80 2.46 13.88
CA TYR A 142 -16.69 1.32 14.09
C TYR A 142 -16.00 -0.01 13.76
N LEU A 143 -15.42 -0.14 12.56
CA LEU A 143 -14.76 -1.39 12.15
C LEU A 143 -13.42 -1.61 12.82
N LEU A 144 -12.70 -0.54 13.17
CA LEU A 144 -11.51 -0.65 14.01
C LEU A 144 -11.80 -1.36 15.32
N GLU A 145 -12.91 -1.00 15.98
CA GLU A 145 -13.30 -1.61 17.25
C GLU A 145 -13.83 -3.03 17.07
N GLN A 146 -14.71 -3.25 16.08
CA GLN A 146 -15.26 -4.57 15.79
C GLN A 146 -14.20 -5.63 15.47
N PHE A 147 -13.06 -5.21 14.90
CA PHE A 147 -11.94 -6.10 14.55
C PHE A 147 -10.73 -5.99 15.49
N ASP A 148 -10.83 -5.27 16.60
CA ASP A 148 -9.71 -5.10 17.57
C ASP A 148 -8.40 -4.58 16.92
N LEU A 149 -8.54 -3.58 16.03
CA LEU A 149 -7.44 -3.05 15.22
C LEU A 149 -6.79 -1.81 15.82
N LYS A 150 -7.39 -1.19 16.83
CA LYS A 150 -6.81 -0.04 17.54
C LYS A 150 -5.46 -0.43 18.16
N VAL A 151 -4.50 0.48 18.09
CA VAL A 151 -3.24 0.37 18.85
C VAL A 151 -3.54 0.74 20.29
N LYS A 152 -3.06 -0.05 21.25
CA LYS A 152 -3.30 0.20 22.68
C LYS A 152 -2.39 1.31 23.21
N ASP A 153 -2.92 2.18 24.07
CA ASP A 153 -2.16 3.27 24.71
C ASP A 153 -1.49 2.86 26.04
N GLY A 154 -1.66 1.61 26.48
CA GLY A 154 -1.15 1.07 27.75
C GLY A 154 0.05 0.15 27.60
N PRO A 155 0.61 -0.34 28.73
CA PRO A 155 1.73 -1.27 28.74
C PRO A 155 1.32 -2.70 28.36
N GLU A 156 0.03 -2.93 28.08
CA GLU A 156 -0.51 -4.21 27.65
C GLU A 156 -0.71 -4.17 26.14
N GLY A 157 -0.13 -5.15 25.48
CA GLY A 157 -0.23 -5.36 24.06
C GLY A 157 -1.28 -6.38 23.66
N THR A 158 -1.21 -6.81 22.41
CA THR A 158 -2.05 -7.87 21.85
C THR A 158 -1.33 -9.22 21.91
N LEU A 159 -2.01 -10.29 21.52
CA LEU A 159 -1.42 -11.64 21.51
C LEU A 159 -1.49 -12.23 20.10
N TYR A 160 -0.38 -12.84 19.68
CA TYR A 160 -0.31 -13.63 18.46
C TYR A 160 -1.30 -14.81 18.51
N ASN A 161 -2.05 -15.01 17.43
CA ASN A 161 -2.93 -16.15 17.26
C ASN A 161 -2.38 -17.12 16.17
N PRO A 162 -1.80 -18.28 16.55
CA PRO A 162 -1.22 -19.23 15.60
C PRO A 162 -2.24 -19.89 14.65
N ARG A 163 -3.55 -19.74 14.91
CA ARG A 163 -4.63 -20.22 14.04
C ARG A 163 -5.03 -19.18 12.99
N THR A 164 -4.63 -17.93 13.14
CA THR A 164 -4.84 -16.89 12.12
C THR A 164 -3.80 -17.04 11.02
N ARG A 165 -4.25 -17.01 9.76
CA ARG A 165 -3.36 -17.06 8.59
C ARG A 165 -3.22 -15.66 8.02
N PRO A 166 -2.00 -15.07 7.97
CA PRO A 166 -1.81 -13.68 7.54
C PRO A 166 -1.77 -13.53 6.02
N GLY A 167 -2.34 -14.47 5.26
CA GLY A 167 -2.34 -14.42 3.80
C GLY A 167 -3.13 -13.21 3.29
N ILE A 168 -2.70 -12.63 2.17
CA ILE A 168 -3.46 -11.57 1.50
C ILE A 168 -4.61 -12.21 0.73
N VAL A 169 -5.85 -11.79 1.02
CA VAL A 169 -7.04 -12.24 0.29
C VAL A 169 -7.15 -11.52 -1.05
N ASN A 170 -7.63 -12.21 -2.08
CA ASN A 170 -7.66 -11.68 -3.44
C ASN A 170 -8.52 -10.42 -3.56
N GLU A 171 -9.64 -10.36 -2.85
CA GLU A 171 -10.55 -9.21 -2.81
C GLU A 171 -9.88 -7.96 -2.22
N PHE A 172 -8.93 -8.13 -1.30
CA PHE A 172 -8.16 -7.02 -0.74
C PHE A 172 -7.19 -6.45 -1.78
N SER A 173 -6.33 -7.29 -2.37
CA SER A 173 -5.26 -6.83 -3.27
C SER A 173 -5.71 -6.47 -4.68
N ASN A 174 -6.82 -7.06 -5.15
CA ASN A 174 -7.33 -6.85 -6.51
C ASN A 174 -8.57 -5.95 -6.57
N ALA A 175 -9.13 -5.53 -5.44
CA ALA A 175 -10.25 -4.58 -5.41
C ALA A 175 -10.18 -3.58 -4.24
N ALA A 176 -10.35 -4.01 -3.00
CA ALA A 176 -10.65 -3.11 -1.88
C ALA A 176 -9.50 -2.14 -1.54
N PHE A 177 -8.24 -2.58 -1.64
CA PHE A 177 -7.08 -1.75 -1.33
C PHE A 177 -6.54 -0.99 -2.56
N ARG A 178 -7.29 -1.00 -3.67
CA ARG A 178 -7.01 -0.18 -4.86
C ARG A 178 -7.71 1.16 -4.73
N LEU A 179 -7.24 1.97 -3.78
CA LEU A 179 -7.77 3.30 -3.48
C LEU A 179 -7.37 4.35 -4.53
N HIS A 180 -7.26 3.94 -5.80
CA HIS A 180 -6.65 4.72 -6.87
C HIS A 180 -7.45 5.98 -7.26
N SER A 181 -8.74 6.05 -6.93
CA SER A 181 -9.57 7.25 -7.11
C SER A 181 -9.12 8.40 -6.21
N MET A 182 -8.42 8.11 -5.11
CA MET A 182 -7.91 9.11 -4.18
C MET A 182 -6.66 9.85 -4.68
N VAL A 183 -6.11 9.47 -5.84
CA VAL A 183 -4.96 10.18 -6.44
C VAL A 183 -5.39 11.57 -6.89
N ALA A 184 -4.80 12.60 -6.28
CA ALA A 184 -4.97 13.98 -6.72
C ALA A 184 -4.10 14.30 -7.94
N SER A 185 -4.59 15.15 -8.83
CA SER A 185 -3.83 15.60 -10.00
C SER A 185 -2.73 16.60 -9.63
N ASN A 186 -3.00 17.52 -8.70
CA ASN A 186 -2.01 18.47 -8.21
C ASN A 186 -1.00 17.77 -7.28
N VAL A 187 0.30 18.05 -7.42
CA VAL A 187 1.35 17.50 -6.55
C VAL A 187 1.95 18.53 -5.59
N GLY A 188 1.37 19.74 -5.52
CA GLY A 188 1.66 20.73 -4.49
C GLY A 188 2.77 21.71 -4.86
N ALA A 189 3.88 21.67 -4.13
CA ALA A 189 4.94 22.69 -4.23
C ALA A 189 5.65 22.71 -5.59
N LEU A 190 5.58 21.60 -6.34
CA LEU A 190 5.99 21.57 -7.74
C LEU A 190 4.78 21.97 -8.61
N GLN A 191 4.98 22.88 -9.55
CA GLN A 191 3.98 23.22 -10.59
C GLN A 191 3.87 22.09 -11.64
N LEU A 192 3.62 20.88 -11.15
CA LEU A 192 3.50 19.65 -11.92
C LEU A 192 2.14 19.01 -11.64
N LEU A 193 1.77 18.07 -12.50
CA LEU A 193 0.66 17.16 -12.29
C LEU A 193 1.17 15.77 -11.92
N PHE A 194 0.30 14.92 -11.37
CA PHE A 194 0.68 13.57 -10.93
C PHE A 194 1.26 12.74 -12.08
N GLN A 195 0.74 12.91 -13.30
CA GLN A 195 1.26 12.26 -14.49
C GLN A 195 2.75 12.56 -14.78
N ASP A 196 3.26 13.71 -14.34
CA ASP A 196 4.65 14.12 -14.58
C ASP A 196 5.65 13.40 -13.65
N LEU A 197 5.13 12.71 -12.62
CA LEU A 197 5.93 11.97 -11.65
C LEU A 197 6.26 10.55 -12.09
N TYR A 198 5.50 9.98 -13.04
CA TYR A 198 5.67 8.57 -13.44
C TYR A 198 7.03 8.31 -14.06
N SER A 199 7.72 7.26 -13.62
CA SER A 199 8.98 6.81 -14.22
C SER A 199 10.01 7.92 -14.40
N ASN A 200 10.03 8.89 -13.49
CA ASN A 200 10.84 10.12 -13.60
C ASN A 200 11.82 10.25 -12.42
N PRO A 201 12.91 9.45 -12.39
CA PRO A 201 13.89 9.50 -11.30
C PRO A 201 14.63 10.83 -11.23
N LYS A 202 14.68 11.59 -12.35
CA LYS A 202 15.35 12.90 -12.44
C LYS A 202 14.88 13.88 -11.38
N LEU A 203 13.59 13.89 -11.05
CA LEU A 203 13.04 14.77 -10.01
C LEU A 203 13.75 14.60 -8.66
N ILE A 204 14.12 13.37 -8.31
CA ILE A 204 14.80 13.08 -7.05
C ILE A 204 16.27 13.52 -7.11
N TRP A 205 16.94 13.24 -8.23
CA TRP A 205 18.33 13.66 -8.47
C TRP A 205 18.49 15.19 -8.52
N GLU A 206 17.47 15.92 -8.94
CA GLU A 206 17.43 17.38 -8.95
C GLU A 206 17.07 18.00 -7.59
N GLY A 207 16.89 17.17 -6.55
CA GLY A 207 16.66 17.62 -5.18
C GLY A 207 15.21 18.02 -4.89
N HIS A 208 14.24 17.57 -5.69
CA HIS A 208 12.83 17.91 -5.49
C HIS A 208 12.11 17.04 -4.44
N MET A 209 12.82 16.13 -3.76
CA MET A 209 12.25 15.25 -2.74
C MET A 209 11.52 16.04 -1.64
N ASN A 210 12.08 17.15 -1.16
CA ASN A 210 11.45 17.95 -0.10
C ASN A 210 10.14 18.59 -0.57
N GLN A 211 10.10 19.11 -1.79
CA GLN A 211 8.88 19.69 -2.40
C GLN A 211 7.81 18.62 -2.62
N LEU A 212 8.20 17.42 -3.06
CA LEU A 212 7.29 16.28 -3.21
C LEU A 212 6.68 15.87 -1.86
N MET A 213 7.49 15.77 -0.81
CA MET A 213 7.02 15.43 0.53
C MET A 213 6.13 16.53 1.13
N GLN A 214 6.44 17.81 0.88
CA GLN A 214 5.53 18.92 1.24
C GLN A 214 4.18 18.79 0.53
N GLY A 215 4.18 18.42 -0.76
CA GLY A 215 2.98 18.13 -1.52
C GLY A 215 2.12 17.04 -0.88
N VAL A 216 2.73 15.90 -0.51
CA VAL A 216 2.03 14.79 0.18
C VAL A 216 1.37 15.23 1.49
N CYS A 217 1.98 16.16 2.23
CA CYS A 217 1.44 16.64 3.50
C CYS A 217 0.38 17.74 3.36
N GLN A 218 0.33 18.45 2.23
CA GLN A 218 -0.47 19.67 2.08
C GLN A 218 -1.59 19.56 1.04
N VAL A 219 -1.43 18.71 0.03
CA VAL A 219 -2.45 18.54 -1.00
C VAL A 219 -3.51 17.57 -0.50
N PRO A 220 -4.80 17.97 -0.47
CA PRO A 220 -5.88 17.04 -0.17
C PRO A 220 -5.94 15.90 -1.20
N SER A 221 -6.17 14.68 -0.74
CA SER A 221 -6.45 13.57 -1.65
C SER A 221 -7.72 13.84 -2.44
N ALA A 222 -7.84 13.20 -3.62
CA ALA A 222 -9.13 13.09 -4.27
C ALA A 222 -10.06 12.17 -3.44
N LYS A 223 -11.35 12.22 -3.74
CA LYS A 223 -12.35 11.40 -3.05
C LYS A 223 -12.25 9.94 -3.50
N TYR A 224 -12.47 9.00 -2.59
CA TYR A 224 -12.69 7.61 -2.96
C TYR A 224 -14.07 7.45 -3.60
N ASP A 225 -14.15 7.47 -4.92
CA ASP A 225 -15.36 7.18 -5.68
C ASP A 225 -15.04 6.66 -7.09
N HIS A 226 -16.05 6.57 -7.96
CA HIS A 226 -15.87 6.11 -9.34
C HIS A 226 -15.32 7.20 -10.29
N TRP A 227 -15.00 8.41 -9.80
CA TRP A 227 -14.38 9.47 -10.58
C TRP A 227 -12.87 9.45 -10.40
N PHE A 228 -12.17 9.56 -11.53
CA PHE A 228 -10.72 9.51 -11.57
C PHE A 228 -10.18 10.70 -12.34
N VAL A 229 -9.04 11.23 -11.89
CA VAL A 229 -8.30 12.24 -12.63
C VAL A 229 -7.74 11.65 -13.93
N LYS A 230 -7.50 12.52 -14.92
CA LYS A 230 -6.94 12.09 -16.22
C LYS A 230 -5.54 11.50 -16.09
N ASP A 231 -4.79 11.94 -15.07
CA ASP A 231 -3.46 11.46 -14.73
C ASP A 231 -3.38 9.94 -14.55
N VAL A 232 -4.48 9.29 -14.14
CA VAL A 232 -4.54 7.84 -13.90
C VAL A 232 -5.39 7.08 -14.93
N THR A 233 -6.22 7.76 -15.72
CA THR A 233 -7.15 7.13 -16.70
C THR A 233 -6.78 7.32 -18.17
N VAL A 234 -6.05 8.39 -18.50
CA VAL A 234 -5.67 8.73 -19.88
C VAL A 234 -4.16 8.81 -20.02
N GLU A 235 -3.49 9.28 -18.97
CA GLU A 235 -2.09 9.67 -19.01
C GLU A 235 -1.18 8.69 -18.24
N LEU A 236 -1.76 7.63 -17.68
CA LEU A 236 -1.03 6.62 -16.90
C LEU A 236 0.13 6.06 -17.72
N ARG A 237 1.35 6.37 -17.28
CA ARG A 237 2.61 5.91 -17.89
C ARG A 237 2.65 6.12 -19.41
N LYS A 238 2.17 7.26 -19.89
CA LYS A 238 2.26 7.63 -21.31
C LYS A 238 3.73 7.60 -21.75
N PRO A 239 4.10 6.80 -22.78
CA PRO A 239 5.48 6.77 -23.24
C PRO A 239 5.88 8.11 -23.88
N PRO A 240 7.17 8.49 -23.85
CA PRO A 240 7.64 9.70 -24.51
C PRO A 240 7.23 9.75 -25.98
N GLY A 241 6.56 10.83 -26.40
CA GLY A 241 6.04 10.99 -27.76
C GLY A 241 4.76 10.18 -28.08
N GLY A 242 4.23 9.43 -27.13
CA GLY A 242 2.95 8.72 -27.26
C GLY A 242 1.75 9.67 -27.26
N SER A 243 0.67 9.27 -27.95
CA SER A 243 -0.58 10.03 -28.00
C SER A 243 -1.52 9.77 -26.83
N HIS A 244 -1.35 8.65 -26.13
CA HIS A 244 -2.14 8.25 -24.96
C HIS A 244 -1.34 7.32 -24.03
N GLY A 245 -1.70 7.32 -22.75
CA GLY A 245 -1.27 6.34 -21.76
C GLY A 245 -2.26 5.18 -21.63
N SER A 246 -2.24 4.52 -20.48
CA SER A 246 -3.20 3.47 -20.11
C SER A 246 -4.32 4.01 -19.21
N ASP A 247 -5.33 3.19 -18.95
CA ASP A 247 -6.42 3.51 -18.01
C ASP A 247 -6.36 2.57 -16.79
N LEU A 248 -6.03 3.13 -15.62
CA LEU A 248 -5.90 2.37 -14.38
C LEU A 248 -7.22 1.75 -13.94
N SER A 249 -8.34 2.47 -14.07
CA SER A 249 -9.65 1.99 -13.65
C SER A 249 -10.10 0.81 -14.51
N SER A 250 -9.95 0.93 -15.83
CA SER A 250 -10.20 -0.17 -16.76
C SER A 250 -9.29 -1.38 -16.48
N MET A 251 -8.01 -1.14 -16.14
CA MET A 251 -7.08 -2.20 -15.77
C MET A 251 -7.47 -2.91 -14.46
N ASP A 252 -7.99 -2.20 -13.47
CA ASP A 252 -8.43 -2.78 -12.19
C ASP A 252 -9.68 -3.64 -12.36
N ILE A 253 -10.65 -3.17 -13.15
CA ILE A 253 -11.82 -3.97 -13.55
C ILE A 253 -11.36 -5.26 -14.25
N GLN A 254 -10.51 -5.14 -15.27
CA GLN A 254 -10.04 -6.29 -16.04
C GLN A 254 -9.21 -7.25 -15.18
N ARG A 255 -8.47 -6.73 -14.19
CA ARG A 255 -7.71 -7.54 -13.24
C ARG A 255 -8.62 -8.34 -12.33
N GLY A 256 -9.65 -7.73 -11.77
CA GLY A 256 -10.64 -8.44 -10.96
C GLY A 256 -11.27 -9.62 -11.70
N ARG A 257 -11.60 -9.44 -12.99
CA ARG A 257 -12.09 -10.51 -13.86
C ARG A 257 -11.05 -11.61 -14.10
N ASN A 258 -9.80 -11.22 -14.38
CA ASN A 258 -8.70 -12.16 -14.62
C ASN A 258 -8.32 -12.98 -13.37
N THR A 259 -8.47 -12.40 -12.18
CA THR A 259 -8.19 -13.08 -10.90
C THR A 259 -9.41 -13.80 -10.34
N GLY A 260 -10.55 -13.80 -11.05
CA GLY A 260 -11.75 -14.52 -10.66
C GLY A 260 -12.41 -13.99 -9.39
N LEU A 261 -12.38 -12.66 -9.18
CA LEU A 261 -13.07 -12.06 -8.03
C LEU A 261 -14.57 -12.35 -8.09
N ALA A 262 -15.15 -12.63 -6.93
CA ALA A 262 -16.58 -12.78 -6.81
C ALA A 262 -17.31 -11.48 -7.18
N PRO A 263 -18.56 -11.56 -7.71
CA PRO A 263 -19.40 -10.39 -7.92
C PRO A 263 -19.55 -9.55 -6.66
N TYR A 264 -19.64 -8.22 -6.84
CA TYR A 264 -19.80 -7.25 -5.75
C TYR A 264 -20.86 -7.67 -4.73
N ILE A 265 -22.01 -8.13 -5.21
CA ILE A 265 -23.15 -8.48 -4.37
C ILE A 265 -22.86 -9.60 -3.36
N TYR A 266 -21.93 -10.51 -3.66
CA TYR A 266 -21.54 -11.57 -2.73
C TYR A 266 -20.75 -11.01 -1.54
N LEU A 267 -19.92 -10.00 -1.76
CA LEU A 267 -19.16 -9.35 -0.70
C LEU A 267 -20.06 -8.46 0.16
N VAL A 268 -21.07 -7.82 -0.41
CA VAL A 268 -22.10 -7.11 0.38
C VAL A 268 -22.83 -8.08 1.31
N ARG A 269 -23.29 -9.24 0.80
CA ARG A 269 -23.96 -10.27 1.60
C ARG A 269 -23.04 -10.81 2.70
N PHE A 270 -21.78 -11.05 2.37
CA PHE A 270 -20.76 -11.51 3.32
C PHE A 270 -20.51 -10.47 4.43
N CYS A 271 -20.22 -9.22 4.07
CA CYS A 271 -19.88 -8.16 5.02
C CYS A 271 -21.07 -7.72 5.88
N SER A 272 -22.28 -7.73 5.32
CA SER A 272 -23.51 -7.48 6.09
C SER A 272 -24.00 -8.69 6.88
N ARG A 273 -23.30 -9.84 6.84
CA ARG A 273 -23.73 -11.09 7.48
C ARG A 273 -25.17 -11.49 7.08
N ASN A 274 -25.51 -11.32 5.80
CA ASN A 274 -26.83 -11.53 5.21
C ASN A 274 -27.97 -10.68 5.82
N GLN A 275 -27.65 -9.57 6.50
CA GLN A 275 -28.66 -8.65 7.04
C GLN A 275 -29.27 -7.78 5.94
N LEU A 276 -28.50 -7.42 4.91
CA LEU A 276 -29.00 -6.70 3.74
C LEU A 276 -29.57 -7.69 2.72
N LYS A 277 -30.87 -7.59 2.46
CA LYS A 277 -31.57 -8.38 1.44
C LYS A 277 -31.60 -7.60 0.14
N ILE A 278 -30.66 -7.89 -0.75
CA ILE A 278 -30.54 -7.23 -2.04
C ILE A 278 -30.85 -8.25 -3.14
N THR A 279 -31.96 -8.00 -3.83
CA THR A 279 -32.54 -8.86 -4.88
C THR A 279 -32.70 -8.14 -6.21
N SER A 280 -32.62 -6.80 -6.21
CA SER A 280 -32.63 -5.93 -7.38
C SER A 280 -31.64 -4.78 -7.23
N PHE A 281 -31.33 -4.08 -8.31
CA PHE A 281 -30.48 -2.87 -8.26
C PHE A 281 -31.06 -1.80 -7.32
N ASP A 282 -32.38 -1.67 -7.23
CA ASP A 282 -33.02 -0.67 -6.36
C ASP A 282 -32.79 -0.94 -4.87
N ASP A 283 -32.57 -2.20 -4.50
CA ASP A 283 -32.25 -2.59 -3.12
C ASP A 283 -30.86 -2.10 -2.67
N LEU A 284 -30.04 -1.54 -3.58
CA LEU A 284 -28.73 -0.93 -3.26
C LEU A 284 -28.85 0.49 -2.68
N ALA A 285 -30.05 1.08 -2.64
CA ALA A 285 -30.27 2.44 -2.13
C ALA A 285 -29.71 2.72 -0.72
N PRO A 286 -29.64 1.76 0.22
CA PRO A 286 -28.99 1.98 1.51
C PRO A 286 -27.46 2.12 1.42
N LEU A 287 -26.84 1.67 0.33
CA LEU A 287 -25.39 1.61 0.16
C LEU A 287 -24.84 2.68 -0.77
N MET A 288 -25.62 3.21 -1.70
CA MET A 288 -25.15 4.14 -2.73
C MET A 288 -26.25 5.07 -3.23
N SER A 289 -25.88 6.14 -3.92
CA SER A 289 -26.85 7.11 -4.46
C SER A 289 -27.67 6.52 -5.61
N ILE A 290 -28.84 7.11 -5.88
CA ILE A 290 -29.72 6.69 -6.99
C ILE A 290 -28.99 6.83 -8.33
N GLU A 291 -28.17 7.87 -8.49
CA GLU A 291 -27.36 8.09 -9.70
C GLU A 291 -26.39 6.93 -9.95
N ASN A 292 -25.72 6.45 -8.89
CA ASN A 292 -24.84 5.28 -8.98
C ASN A 292 -25.61 4.01 -9.34
N ILE A 293 -26.81 3.83 -8.79
CA ILE A 293 -27.68 2.69 -9.12
C ILE A 293 -28.07 2.71 -10.61
N GLU A 294 -28.45 3.87 -11.14
CA GLU A 294 -28.79 4.01 -12.55
C GLU A 294 -27.58 3.78 -13.47
N LEU A 295 -26.37 4.20 -13.04
CA LEU A 295 -25.14 3.87 -13.75
C LEU A 295 -24.89 2.34 -13.76
N LEU A 296 -25.12 1.64 -12.64
CA LEU A 296 -25.00 0.19 -12.60
C LEU A 296 -26.02 -0.49 -13.53
N LYS A 297 -27.30 -0.12 -13.46
CA LYS A 297 -28.36 -0.65 -14.34
C LYS A 297 -28.05 -0.44 -15.82
N LYS A 298 -27.44 0.70 -16.16
CA LYS A 298 -27.06 1.02 -17.54
C LYS A 298 -25.93 0.13 -18.07
N ASN A 299 -24.99 -0.26 -17.22
CA ASN A 299 -23.74 -0.92 -17.63
C ASN A 299 -23.70 -2.44 -17.34
N TYR A 300 -24.52 -2.93 -16.41
CA TYR A 300 -24.58 -4.34 -16.00
C TYR A 300 -25.98 -4.91 -16.20
N LYS A 301 -26.07 -6.17 -16.65
CA LYS A 301 -27.37 -6.82 -16.91
C LYS A 301 -28.04 -7.30 -15.62
N THR A 302 -27.25 -7.82 -14.68
CA THR A 302 -27.70 -8.35 -13.39
C THR A 302 -26.81 -7.89 -12.25
N LEU A 303 -27.27 -8.03 -11.01
CA LEU A 303 -26.47 -7.73 -9.81
C LEU A 303 -25.21 -8.60 -9.75
N GLU A 304 -25.33 -9.85 -10.19
CA GLU A 304 -24.26 -10.84 -10.23
C GLU A 304 -23.21 -10.55 -11.32
N ASP A 305 -23.45 -9.59 -12.22
CA ASP A 305 -22.46 -9.15 -13.21
C ASP A 305 -21.58 -8.00 -12.70
N VAL A 306 -21.96 -7.33 -11.61
CA VAL A 306 -21.25 -6.13 -11.13
C VAL A 306 -19.86 -6.52 -10.61
N ASP A 307 -18.83 -5.99 -11.28
CA ASP A 307 -17.43 -6.19 -10.87
C ASP A 307 -17.22 -5.67 -9.45
N LEU A 308 -16.54 -6.46 -8.60
CA LEU A 308 -16.29 -6.08 -7.21
C LEU A 308 -15.71 -4.67 -7.09
N TYR A 309 -14.64 -4.39 -7.84
CA TYR A 309 -13.97 -3.08 -7.82
C TYR A 309 -14.94 -1.90 -8.08
N MET A 310 -15.82 -2.02 -9.07
CA MET A 310 -16.77 -0.95 -9.38
C MET A 310 -17.85 -0.79 -8.31
N GLY A 311 -18.41 -1.90 -7.83
CA GLY A 311 -19.42 -1.85 -6.78
C GLY A 311 -18.89 -1.20 -5.50
N LEU A 312 -17.65 -1.52 -5.12
CA LEU A 312 -16.96 -0.92 -3.95
C LEU A 312 -16.80 0.60 -4.07
N GLN A 313 -16.38 1.10 -5.25
CA GLN A 313 -16.17 2.54 -5.51
C GLN A 313 -17.48 3.34 -5.57
N MET A 314 -18.62 2.67 -5.74
CA MET A 314 -19.93 3.31 -5.85
C MET A 314 -20.66 3.44 -4.52
N GLU A 315 -20.17 2.78 -3.45
CA GLU A 315 -20.75 2.90 -2.13
C GLU A 315 -20.54 4.30 -1.52
N ASN A 316 -21.56 4.77 -0.81
CA ASN A 316 -21.45 5.93 0.07
C ASN A 316 -20.48 5.62 1.21
N HIS A 317 -19.68 6.61 1.58
CA HIS A 317 -18.71 6.49 2.68
C HIS A 317 -19.40 6.21 4.01
N LEU A 318 -18.78 5.37 4.84
CA LEU A 318 -19.19 5.24 6.23
C LEU A 318 -18.93 6.56 6.98
N PRO A 319 -19.71 6.86 8.05
CA PRO A 319 -19.40 7.99 8.92
C PRO A 319 -17.96 7.88 9.45
N GLU A 320 -17.22 8.98 9.36
CA GLU A 320 -15.82 9.08 9.82
C GLU A 320 -14.86 8.09 9.14
N ALA A 321 -15.18 7.69 7.90
CA ALA A 321 -14.33 6.83 7.07
C ALA A 321 -14.24 7.41 5.65
N GLU A 322 -13.18 7.03 4.92
CA GLU A 322 -12.99 7.44 3.52
C GLU A 322 -13.60 6.46 2.52
N VAL A 323 -14.06 5.30 2.97
CA VAL A 323 -14.56 4.25 2.08
C VAL A 323 -15.96 3.76 2.51
N GLY A 324 -16.65 3.09 1.58
CA GLY A 324 -17.94 2.45 1.85
C GLY A 324 -17.85 1.21 2.75
N PRO A 325 -18.99 0.74 3.28
CA PRO A 325 -19.06 -0.33 4.27
C PRO A 325 -18.43 -1.65 3.80
N THR A 326 -18.59 -2.03 2.53
CA THR A 326 -18.04 -3.30 2.02
C THR A 326 -16.53 -3.20 1.84
N THR A 327 -16.03 -2.08 1.32
CA THR A 327 -14.58 -1.82 1.21
C THR A 327 -13.94 -1.82 2.60
N ALA A 328 -14.54 -1.10 3.55
CA ALA A 328 -14.05 -1.00 4.92
C ALA A 328 -14.02 -2.38 5.61
N CYS A 329 -15.04 -3.21 5.41
CA CYS A 329 -15.09 -4.58 5.92
C CYS A 329 -13.95 -5.46 5.37
N ILE A 330 -13.68 -5.42 4.07
CA ILE A 330 -12.60 -6.20 3.44
C ILE A 330 -11.24 -5.74 3.97
N ILE A 331 -11.01 -4.43 4.04
CA ILE A 331 -9.78 -3.84 4.59
C ILE A 331 -9.61 -4.25 6.05
N ALA A 332 -10.61 -4.02 6.91
CA ALA A 332 -10.56 -4.36 8.33
C ALA A 332 -10.26 -5.85 8.54
N LYS A 333 -10.90 -6.72 7.75
CA LYS A 333 -10.64 -8.15 7.80
C LYS A 333 -9.20 -8.50 7.42
N GLN A 334 -8.65 -7.91 6.36
CA GLN A 334 -7.26 -8.16 5.98
C GLN A 334 -6.28 -7.68 7.06
N PHE A 335 -6.49 -6.48 7.60
CA PHE A 335 -5.65 -5.94 8.66
C PHE A 335 -5.73 -6.78 9.95
N TYR A 336 -6.89 -7.33 10.28
CA TYR A 336 -6.99 -8.31 11.38
C TYR A 336 -6.10 -9.54 11.14
N LEU A 337 -6.12 -10.09 9.92
CA LEU A 337 -5.34 -11.28 9.59
C LEU A 337 -3.84 -11.04 9.72
N ILE A 338 -3.34 -9.88 9.29
CA ILE A 338 -1.90 -9.55 9.36
C ILE A 338 -1.49 -8.95 10.71
N LYS A 339 -2.42 -8.45 11.53
CA LYS A 339 -2.16 -8.09 12.94
C LYS A 339 -1.96 -9.37 13.76
N PHE A 340 -3.01 -10.18 13.86
CA PHE A 340 -3.03 -11.33 14.78
C PHE A 340 -2.38 -12.60 14.22
N GLY A 341 -2.17 -12.65 12.90
CA GLY A 341 -1.46 -13.73 12.22
C GLY A 341 0.04 -13.47 12.05
N ASP A 342 0.54 -12.28 12.39
CA ASP A 342 1.96 -11.95 12.38
C ASP A 342 2.55 -12.11 13.79
N ARG A 343 3.46 -13.06 13.96
CA ARG A 343 4.17 -13.25 15.24
C ARG A 343 5.08 -12.05 15.60
N TYR A 344 5.42 -11.21 14.62
CA TYR A 344 6.34 -10.08 14.75
C TYR A 344 5.61 -8.73 14.83
N TYR A 345 4.28 -8.71 14.95
CA TYR A 345 3.54 -7.47 15.15
C TYR A 345 4.04 -6.73 16.41
N PHE A 346 4.32 -5.44 16.29
CA PHE A 346 5.09 -4.69 17.28
C PHE A 346 4.45 -4.65 18.68
N GLU A 347 3.12 -4.70 18.75
CA GLU A 347 2.37 -4.65 20.01
C GLU A 347 2.15 -6.06 20.61
N HIS A 348 2.64 -7.13 20.00
CA HIS A 348 2.46 -8.46 20.58
C HIS A 348 3.36 -8.68 21.78
N GLU A 349 2.82 -9.32 22.82
CA GLU A 349 3.53 -9.61 24.06
C GLU A 349 3.76 -11.10 24.34
N GLY A 350 4.63 -11.36 25.31
CA GLY A 350 4.78 -12.69 25.93
C GLY A 350 5.49 -13.72 25.07
N GLN A 351 6.10 -13.32 23.95
CA GLN A 351 6.83 -14.21 23.04
C GLN A 351 8.13 -13.58 22.57
N VAL A 352 9.12 -14.38 22.19
CA VAL A 352 10.23 -13.87 21.36
C VAL A 352 9.65 -13.73 19.94
N PRO A 353 9.48 -12.51 19.41
CA PRO A 353 10.36 -11.35 19.49
C PRO A 353 9.67 -10.04 19.92
N SER A 354 8.82 -10.07 20.94
CA SER A 354 8.13 -8.91 21.49
C SER A 354 9.10 -7.82 21.95
N PHE A 355 8.71 -6.54 21.76
CA PHE A 355 9.40 -5.44 22.43
C PHE A 355 9.16 -5.52 23.94
N THR A 356 10.09 -4.98 24.73
CA THR A 356 9.90 -4.86 26.18
C THR A 356 8.92 -3.72 26.48
N PRO A 357 8.10 -3.81 27.53
CA PRO A 357 7.16 -2.75 27.95
C PRO A 357 7.83 -1.41 28.26
#